data_AF-A0A183LPP4-F1
#
_entry.id   AF-A0A183LPP4-F1
#
_cell.length_a   1.000
_cell.length_b   1.000
_cell.length_c   1.000
_cell.angle_alpha   90.00
_cell.angle_beta   90.00
_cell.angle_gamma   90.00
#
_symmetry.space_group_name_H-M   'P 1'
#
loop_
_entity.id
_entity.type
_entity.pdbx_description
1 polymer ?
#
loop_
_entity_poly.entity_id
_entity_poly.type
_entity_poly.pdbx_seq_one_letter_code
_entity_poly.pdbx_strand_id
1 'polypeptide(L)'
;MRQHATVYWEQIRQDKYRRLCPSATSAENEKTRHINRSRSLMAIIDQLVTEFPQIQQDLEPVRYLLENKLKFENNRLEMDVTTIEPTESLLS
;
A
#
# COMPACT_ATOMS: atom_id res chain seq x y z
N MET A 1 5.93 17.71 -18.89
CA MET A 1 6.03 16.87 -17.67
C MET A 1 7.45 16.46 -17.24
N ARG A 2 8.50 16.52 -18.07
CA ARG A 2 9.87 16.11 -17.64
C ARG A 2 10.59 17.08 -16.70
N GLN A 3 10.29 18.38 -16.74
CA GLN A 3 11.00 19.42 -15.97
C GLN A 3 10.70 19.38 -14.46
N HIS A 4 9.49 19.00 -14.04
CA HIS A 4 9.13 18.95 -12.63
C HIS A 4 9.81 17.79 -11.88
N ALA A 5 9.97 16.63 -12.55
CA ALA A 5 10.69 15.50 -11.98
C ALA A 5 12.17 15.83 -11.75
N THR A 6 12.79 16.58 -12.66
CA THR A 6 14.20 16.99 -12.54
C THR A 6 14.41 17.94 -11.36
N VAL A 7 13.51 18.92 -11.17
CA VAL A 7 13.56 19.85 -10.02
C VAL A 7 13.41 19.12 -8.68
N TYR A 8 12.53 18.12 -8.59
CA TYR A 8 12.35 17.31 -7.38
C TYR A 8 13.62 16.55 -6.98
N TRP A 9 14.25 15.85 -7.93
CA TRP A 9 15.47 15.10 -7.65
C TRP A 9 16.66 16.00 -7.30
N GLU A 10 16.74 17.19 -7.91
CA GLU A 10 17.74 18.20 -7.60
C GLU A 10 17.57 18.74 -6.16
N GLN A 11 16.32 18.98 -5.73
CA GLN A 11 16.02 19.41 -4.36
C GLN A 11 16.33 18.34 -3.31
N ILE A 12 16.14 17.05 -3.63
CA ILE A 12 16.59 15.94 -2.79
C ILE A 12 18.12 15.92 -2.69
N ARG A 13 18.84 16.10 -3.81
CA ARG A 13 20.32 16.16 -3.81
C ARG A 13 20.88 17.32 -2.99
N GLN A 14 20.14 18.42 -2.88
CA GLN A 14 20.53 19.61 -2.13
C GLN A 14 20.07 19.58 -0.66
N ASP A 15 19.57 18.45 -0.15
CA ASP A 15 18.98 18.29 1.21
C ASP A 15 17.85 19.29 1.53
N LYS A 16 17.28 19.93 0.51
CA LYS A 16 16.16 20.87 0.64
C LYS A 16 14.82 20.15 0.74
N TYR A 17 14.78 18.87 0.38
CA TYR A 17 13.58 18.04 0.45
C TYR A 17 13.85 16.74 1.21
N ARG A 18 13.22 16.60 2.38
CA ARG A 18 13.31 15.38 3.17
C ARG A 18 12.47 14.28 2.52
N ARG A 19 13.09 13.15 2.19
CA ARG A 19 12.36 11.96 1.73
C ARG A 19 11.37 11.52 2.81
N LEU A 20 10.13 11.24 2.41
CA LEU A 20 9.11 10.67 3.31
C LEU A 20 9.60 9.35 3.93
N CYS A 21 10.27 8.52 3.13
CA CYS A 21 10.95 7.30 3.57
C CYS A 21 12.44 7.40 3.24
N PRO A 22 13.34 7.49 4.23
CA PRO A 22 14.78 7.66 4.00
C PRO A 22 15.47 6.40 3.45
N SER A 23 14.86 5.22 3.62
CA SER A 23 15.40 3.93 3.16
C SER A 23 14.32 3.05 2.56
N ALA A 24 14.74 2.00 1.81
CA ALA A 24 13.84 0.97 1.30
C ALA A 24 13.07 0.28 2.44
N THR A 25 13.73 -0.01 3.56
CA THR A 25 13.10 -0.56 4.77
C THR A 25 12.05 0.39 5.35
N SER A 26 12.31 1.69 5.37
CA SER A 26 11.31 2.67 5.82
C SER A 26 10.10 2.72 4.89
N ALA A 27 10.31 2.56 3.58
CA ALA A 27 9.22 2.50 2.61
C ALA A 27 8.34 1.26 2.81
N GLU A 28 8.96 0.10 3.02
CA GLU A 28 8.22 -1.15 3.28
C GLU A 28 7.48 -1.11 4.63
N ASN A 29 8.10 -0.53 5.66
CA ASN A 29 7.45 -0.33 6.96
C ASN A 29 6.24 0.61 6.85
N GLU A 30 6.34 1.70 6.09
CA GLU A 30 5.22 2.64 5.92
C GLU A 30 4.10 2.02 5.08
N LYS A 31 4.45 1.27 4.03
CA LYS A 31 3.50 0.45 3.27
C LYS A 31 2.75 -0.52 4.18
N THR A 32 3.47 -1.28 5.00
CA THR A 32 2.89 -2.22 5.98
C THR A 32 1.95 -1.51 6.96
N ARG A 33 2.35 -0.34 7.48
CA ARG A 33 1.51 0.50 8.35
C ARG A 33 0.21 0.91 7.64
N HIS A 34 0.29 1.34 6.38
CA HIS A 34 -0.88 1.72 5.60
C HIS A 34 -1.82 0.54 5.30
N ILE A 35 -1.28 -0.65 5.03
CA ILE A 35 -2.07 -1.87 4.83
C ILE A 35 -2.80 -2.21 6.12
N ASN A 36 -2.10 -2.27 7.25
CA ASN A 36 -2.69 -2.58 8.55
C ASN A 36 -3.78 -1.58 8.94
N ARG A 37 -3.54 -0.28 8.71
CA ARG A 37 -4.56 0.76 8.94
C ARG A 37 -5.80 0.55 8.05
N SER A 38 -5.62 0.13 6.80
CA SER A 38 -6.74 -0.13 5.88
C SER A 38 -7.57 -1.33 6.35
N ARG A 39 -6.91 -2.38 6.87
CA ARG A 39 -7.58 -3.55 7.50
C ARG A 39 -8.34 -3.14 8.77
N SER A 40 -7.75 -2.31 9.63
CA SER A 40 -8.44 -1.80 10.82
C SER A 40 -9.66 -0.96 10.48
N LEU A 41 -9.57 -0.10 9.46
CA LEU A 41 -10.72 0.69 9.00
C LEU A 41 -11.84 -0.20 8.45
N MET A 42 -11.50 -1.29 7.75
CA MET A 42 -12.49 -2.26 7.30
C MET A 42 -13.24 -2.89 8.46
N ALA A 43 -12.52 -3.35 9.49
CA ALA A 43 -13.13 -3.94 10.68
C ALA A 43 -14.05 -2.95 11.42
N ILE A 44 -13.67 -1.68 11.47
CA ILE A 44 -14.52 -0.62 12.04
C ILE A 44 -15.80 -0.45 11.22
N ILE A 45 -15.71 -0.45 9.89
CA ILE A 45 -16.89 -0.38 9.01
C ILE A 45 -17.80 -1.59 9.24
N ASP A 46 -17.25 -2.80 9.30
CA ASP A 46 -18.03 -4.02 9.53
C ASP A 46 -18.75 -3.98 10.89
N GLN A 47 -18.08 -3.48 11.94
CA GLN A 47 -18.69 -3.26 13.25
C GLN A 47 -19.82 -2.23 13.18
N LEU A 48 -19.58 -1.08 12.54
CA LEU A 48 -20.58 -0.02 12.39
C LEU A 48 -21.81 -0.47 11.61
N VAL A 49 -21.64 -1.26 10.55
CA VAL A 49 -22.76 -1.84 9.78
C VAL A 49 -23.52 -2.87 10.60
N THR A 50 -22.83 -3.62 11.48
CA THR A 50 -23.47 -4.58 12.39
C THR A 50 -24.32 -3.86 13.45
N GLU A 51 -23.80 -2.77 14.03
CA GLU A 51 -24.50 -1.98 15.05
C GLU A 51 -25.60 -1.09 14.46
N PHE A 52 -25.41 -0.61 13.24
CA PHE A 52 -26.30 0.35 12.57
C PHE A 52 -26.55 -0.04 11.11
N PRO A 53 -27.37 -1.07 10.81
CA PRO A 53 -27.57 -1.55 9.44
C PRO A 53 -28.02 -0.48 8.44
N GLN A 54 -28.71 0.57 8.91
CA GLN A 54 -29.19 1.67 8.08
C GLN A 54 -28.07 2.50 7.42
N ILE A 55 -26.85 2.50 7.95
CA ILE A 55 -25.73 3.28 7.38
C ILE A 55 -24.92 2.49 6.35
N GLN A 56 -25.30 1.24 6.06
CA GLN A 56 -24.56 0.38 5.14
C GLN A 56 -24.40 1.02 3.76
N GLN A 57 -25.46 1.61 3.22
CA GLN A 57 -25.42 2.26 1.90
C GLN A 57 -24.47 3.46 1.88
N ASP A 58 -24.40 4.22 2.98
CA ASP A 58 -23.52 5.38 3.10
C ASP A 58 -22.04 4.97 3.24
N LEU A 59 -21.77 3.82 3.87
CA LEU A 59 -20.40 3.30 4.07
C LEU A 59 -19.88 2.46 2.90
N GLU A 60 -20.75 1.97 2.01
CA GLU A 60 -20.38 1.11 0.88
C GLU A 60 -19.29 1.71 -0.03
N PRO A 61 -19.28 3.01 -0.37
CA PRO A 61 -18.19 3.59 -1.17
C PRO A 61 -16.83 3.52 -0.48
N VAL A 62 -16.79 3.71 0.84
CA VAL A 62 -15.56 3.65 1.63
C VAL A 62 -15.08 2.20 1.72
N ARG A 63 -16.01 1.27 1.94
CA ARG A 63 -15.76 -0.17 1.94
C ARG A 63 -15.15 -0.63 0.61
N TYR A 64 -15.77 -0.27 -0.51
CA TYR A 64 -15.29 -0.58 -1.85
C TYR A 64 -13.88 -0.04 -2.11
N LEU A 65 -13.60 1.20 -1.72
CA LEU A 65 -12.26 1.80 -1.86
C LEU A 65 -11.19 1.05 -1.06
N LEU A 66 -11.51 0.69 0.19
CA LEU A 66 -10.60 -0.07 1.05
C LEU A 66 -10.38 -1.49 0.53
N GLU A 67 -11.42 -2.16 0.04
CA GLU A 67 -11.32 -3.49 -0.57
C GLU A 67 -10.42 -3.48 -1.79
N ASN A 68 -10.63 -2.53 -2.71
CA ASN A 68 -9.83 -2.43 -3.92
C ASN A 68 -8.36 -2.15 -3.60
N LYS A 69 -8.11 -1.28 -2.62
CA LYS A 69 -6.75 -1.00 -2.13
C LYS A 69 -6.09 -2.26 -1.57
N LEU A 70 -6.79 -3.03 -0.75
CA LEU A 70 -6.26 -4.27 -0.17
C LEU A 70 -6.04 -5.36 -1.22
N LYS A 71 -6.97 -5.52 -2.19
CA LYS A 71 -6.82 -6.44 -3.33
C LYS A 71 -5.59 -6.09 -4.15
N PHE A 72 -5.39 -4.81 -4.46
CA PHE A 72 -4.21 -4.35 -5.21
C PHE A 72 -2.91 -4.66 -4.49
N GLU A 73 -2.83 -4.40 -3.18
CA GLU A 73 -1.62 -4.69 -2.39
C GLU A 73 -1.36 -6.20 -2.25
N ASN A 74 -2.40 -7.03 -2.08
CA ASN A 74 -2.26 -8.49 -2.05
C ASN A 74 -1.74 -9.04 -3.40
N ASN A 75 -2.32 -8.61 -4.52
CA ASN A 75 -1.89 -9.07 -5.84
C ASN A 75 -0.43 -8.68 -6.15
N ARG A 76 0.03 -7.52 -5.64
CA ARG A 76 1.44 -7.11 -5.75
C ARG A 76 2.37 -8.02 -4.95
N LEU A 77 1.96 -8.45 -3.75
CA LEU A 77 2.74 -9.40 -2.95
C LEU A 77 2.85 -10.75 -3.67
N GLU A 78 1.77 -11.22 -4.31
CA GLU A 78 1.78 -12.47 -5.09
C GLU A 78 2.73 -12.41 -6.30
N MET A 79 2.80 -11.26 -6.99
CA MET A 79 3.75 -11.03 -8.08
C MET A 79 5.21 -10.92 -7.63
N ASP A 80 5.47 -10.30 -6.48
CA ASP A 80 6.83 -10.24 -5.92
C ASP A 80 7.29 -11.64 -5.46
N VAL A 81 6.42 -12.47 -4.89
CA VAL A 81 6.75 -13.86 -4.47
C VAL A 81 7.05 -14.76 -5.66
N THR A 82 6.28 -14.67 -6.75
CA THR A 82 6.49 -15.48 -7.97
C THR A 82 7.75 -15.11 -8.75
N THR A 83 8.38 -13.97 -8.45
CA THR A 83 9.66 -13.56 -9.08
C THR A 83 10.88 -14.16 -8.35
N ILE A 84 10.69 -14.75 -7.15
CA ILE A 84 11.78 -15.25 -6.29
C ILE A 84 11.84 -16.79 -6.26
N GLU A 85 11.27 -17.50 -7.25
CA GLU A 85 11.63 -18.91 -7.48
C GLU A 85 12.77 -18.99 -8.51
N PRO A 86 14.06 -19.00 -8.08
CA PRO A 86 15.13 -19.44 -8.95
C PRO A 86 15.08 -20.96 -9.08
N THR A 87 15.20 -21.41 -10.32
CA THR A 87 15.61 -22.75 -10.75
C THR A 87 16.63 -23.41 -9.81
N GLU A 88 16.15 -24.25 -8.90
CA GLU A 88 16.92 -25.40 -8.40
C GLU A 88 16.52 -26.64 -9.18
N SER A 89 16.96 -26.69 -10.44
CA SER A 89 17.16 -27.95 -11.13
C SER A 89 18.42 -27.85 -11.97
N LEU A 90 19.22 -28.91 -11.91
CA LEU A 90 20.51 -29.14 -12.57
C LEU A 90 21.75 -28.69 -11.79
N LEU A 91 22.19 -29.52 -10.85
CA LEU A 91 23.45 -30.29 -10.94
C LEU A 91 23.77 -30.93 -9.58
N SER A 92 23.56 -32.25 -9.48
CA SER A 92 24.40 -33.22 -8.76
C SER A 92 24.05 -34.62 -9.22
#